data_AF-A0A653LPU9-F1
#
_entry.id   AF-A0A653LPU9-F1
#
_cell.length_a   1.000
_cell.length_b   1.000
_cell.length_c   1.000
_cell.angle_alpha   90.00
_cell.angle_beta   90.00
_cell.angle_gamma   90.00
#
_symmetry.space_group_name_H-M   'P 1'
#
loop_
_entity.id
_entity.type
_entity.pdbx_description
1 polymer ?
#
loop_
_entity_poly.entity_id
_entity_poly.type
_entity_poly.pdbx_seq_one_letter_code
_entity_poly.pdbx_strand_id
1 'polypeptide(L)'
;MTLAVAPVSVLAPTPVATLRLAVDAGCRDHAAADALVERVCAWVRAATVGRVPDPAVASTHLVAGPRPRVAVAATWHATPALDTTLAADVLVHAGRELAAAAVVVQTASVRLTSPGRDPGGAWLALAEHEQRRSGRLVRFAGHDRLAGSLTVRQVETTTAVERVEGLMGCEVSPDSVVHLDGWARPTWTDRGCVLLVQRGAQGLMPYEARHQQACCADH
;
A
#
# COMPACT_ATOMS: atom_id res chain seq x y z
N MET A 1 24.13 15.56 54.56
CA MET A 1 24.53 15.31 53.16
C MET A 1 23.34 14.73 52.44
N THR A 2 22.67 15.52 51.60
CA THR A 2 21.49 15.09 50.83
C THR A 2 21.92 14.91 49.39
N LEU A 3 21.96 13.67 48.90
CA LEU A 3 22.27 13.35 47.51
C LEU A 3 21.07 13.75 46.64
N ALA A 4 21.27 14.71 45.73
CA ALA A 4 20.30 15.03 44.71
C ALA A 4 20.29 13.93 43.64
N VAL A 5 19.15 13.27 43.46
CA VAL A 5 18.92 12.32 42.37
C VAL A 5 18.69 13.12 41.09
N ALA A 6 19.52 12.91 40.08
CA ALA A 6 19.34 13.53 38.76
C ALA A 6 18.03 13.05 38.11
N PRO A 7 17.26 13.93 37.44
CA PRO A 7 16.02 13.53 36.80
C PRO A 7 16.29 12.54 35.66
N VAL A 8 15.61 11.41 35.69
CA VAL A 8 15.56 10.45 34.58
C VAL A 8 14.94 11.17 33.38
N SER A 9 15.76 11.47 32.37
CA SER A 9 15.30 12.02 31.11
C SER A 9 14.61 10.89 30.33
N VAL A 10 13.28 10.90 30.31
CA VAL A 10 12.50 10.05 29.40
C VAL A 10 12.77 10.56 27.99
N LEU A 11 13.52 9.80 27.19
CA LEU A 11 13.77 10.14 25.79
C LEU A 11 12.41 10.27 25.08
N ALA A 12 12.14 11.41 24.45
CA ALA A 12 10.96 11.53 23.58
C ALA A 12 11.01 10.43 22.52
N PRO A 13 9.87 9.79 22.19
CA PRO A 13 9.84 8.77 21.14
C PRO A 13 10.43 9.37 19.86
N THR A 14 11.40 8.69 19.27
CA THR A 14 12.01 9.14 18.01
C THR A 14 10.91 9.25 16.96
N PRO A 15 10.73 10.41 16.31
CA PRO A 15 9.69 10.55 15.31
C PRO A 15 9.93 9.54 14.18
N VAL A 16 8.91 8.74 13.88
CA VAL A 16 8.94 7.80 12.75
C VAL A 16 8.94 8.63 11.47
N ALA A 17 10.05 8.61 10.72
CA ALA A 17 10.08 9.25 9.43
C ALA A 17 9.30 8.42 8.41
N THR A 18 8.77 9.12 7.41
CA THR A 18 7.98 8.49 6.37
C THR A 18 8.60 8.78 5.01
N LEU A 19 8.89 7.72 4.25
CA LEU A 19 9.13 7.81 2.82
C LEU A 19 7.82 7.49 2.12
N ARG A 20 7.42 8.34 1.19
CA ARG A 20 6.32 8.04 0.28
C ARG A 20 6.78 8.18 -1.15
N LEU A 21 6.25 7.31 -1.99
CA LEU A 21 6.54 7.32 -3.40
C LEU A 21 5.28 7.00 -4.17
N ALA A 22 5.04 7.73 -5.26
CA ALA A 22 4.01 7.39 -6.21
C ALA A 22 4.58 7.33 -7.64
N VAL A 23 4.07 6.39 -8.42
CA VAL A 23 4.43 6.19 -9.82
C VAL A 23 3.18 6.16 -10.67
N ASP A 24 3.18 6.94 -11.74
CA ASP A 24 2.22 6.83 -12.82
C ASP A 24 2.95 6.39 -14.09
N ALA A 25 2.86 5.08 -14.37
CA ALA A 25 3.49 4.45 -15.53
C ALA A 25 2.50 4.18 -16.68
N GLY A 26 1.25 4.65 -16.59
CA GLY A 26 0.26 4.35 -17.63
C GLY A 26 -0.36 2.96 -17.57
N CYS A 27 -0.29 2.25 -16.43
CA CYS A 27 -0.87 0.90 -16.29
C CYS A 27 -2.36 0.89 -16.65
N ARG A 28 -2.78 -0.07 -17.48
CA ARG A 28 -4.16 -0.16 -18.00
C ARG A 28 -5.05 -1.12 -17.23
N ASP A 29 -4.45 -1.98 -16.43
CA ASP A 29 -5.12 -3.00 -15.67
C ASP A 29 -4.48 -3.17 -14.29
N HIS A 30 -5.21 -3.83 -13.40
CA HIS A 30 -4.78 -4.05 -12.02
C HIS A 30 -3.58 -4.99 -11.93
N ALA A 31 -3.42 -5.94 -12.86
CA ALA A 31 -2.30 -6.89 -12.81
C ALA A 31 -0.96 -6.17 -13.09
N ALA A 32 -0.93 -5.30 -14.09
CA ALA A 32 0.21 -4.45 -14.41
C ALA A 32 0.51 -3.46 -13.26
N ALA A 33 -0.53 -2.92 -12.61
CA ALA A 33 -0.37 -2.04 -11.46
C ALA A 33 0.17 -2.78 -10.22
N ASP A 34 -0.33 -3.98 -9.94
CA ASP A 34 0.16 -4.84 -8.85
C ASP A 34 1.64 -5.22 -9.08
N ALA A 35 1.98 -5.62 -10.31
CA ALA A 35 3.38 -5.89 -10.67
C ALA A 35 4.28 -4.65 -10.53
N LEU A 36 3.76 -3.46 -10.84
CA LEU A 36 4.47 -2.21 -10.61
C LEU A 36 4.67 -1.93 -9.12
N VAL A 37 3.67 -2.17 -8.26
CA VAL A 37 3.83 -2.07 -6.80
C VAL A 37 4.97 -2.99 -6.34
N GLU A 38 4.97 -4.25 -6.77
CA GLU A 38 6.00 -5.21 -6.36
C GLU A 38 7.40 -4.78 -6.80
N ARG A 39 7.53 -4.30 -8.04
CA ARG A 39 8.79 -3.75 -8.56
C ARG A 39 9.25 -2.54 -7.74
N VAL A 40 8.35 -1.59 -7.46
CA VAL A 40 8.63 -0.40 -6.65
C VAL A 40 9.10 -0.80 -5.24
N CYS A 41 8.41 -1.73 -4.59
CA CYS A 41 8.76 -2.18 -3.25
C CYS A 41 10.10 -2.93 -3.20
N ALA A 42 10.36 -3.82 -4.17
CA ALA A 42 11.65 -4.51 -4.28
C ALA A 42 12.80 -3.51 -4.51
N TRP A 43 12.55 -2.53 -5.36
CA TRP A 43 13.52 -1.50 -5.70
C TRP A 43 13.82 -0.55 -4.53
N VAL A 44 12.82 -0.03 -3.80
CA VAL A 44 13.05 0.81 -2.62
C VAL A 44 13.87 0.04 -1.58
N ARG A 45 13.55 -1.24 -1.36
CA ARG A 45 14.30 -2.10 -0.44
C ARG A 45 15.78 -2.21 -0.86
N ALA A 46 16.05 -2.40 -2.15
CA ALA A 46 17.41 -2.47 -2.67
C ALA A 46 18.14 -1.11 -2.57
N ALA A 47 17.46 0.00 -2.87
CA ALA A 47 18.05 1.34 -2.84
C ALA A 47 18.35 1.84 -1.42
N THR A 48 17.60 1.36 -0.42
CA THR A 48 17.67 1.87 0.95
C THR A 48 18.46 0.99 1.91
N VAL A 49 18.86 -0.22 1.52
CA VAL A 49 19.64 -1.23 2.28
C VAL A 49 19.55 -1.05 3.80
N GLY A 50 18.47 -1.52 4.41
CA GLY A 50 18.29 -1.55 5.87
C GLY A 50 17.89 -0.21 6.52
N ARG A 51 17.82 0.90 5.76
CA ARG A 51 17.35 2.20 6.28
C ARG A 51 15.83 2.30 6.36
N VAL A 52 15.12 1.50 5.57
CA VAL A 52 13.66 1.53 5.50
C VAL A 52 13.14 0.10 5.70
N PRO A 53 12.51 -0.21 6.84
CA PRO A 53 11.97 -1.54 7.09
C PRO A 53 10.75 -1.84 6.21
N ASP A 54 10.56 -3.13 6.00
CA ASP A 54 9.32 -3.74 5.51
C ASP A 54 8.45 -4.08 6.74
N PRO A 55 7.11 -3.97 6.69
CA PRO A 55 6.27 -3.83 5.50
C PRO A 55 6.05 -2.39 5.03
N ALA A 56 6.10 -2.21 3.70
CA ALA A 56 5.45 -1.07 3.06
C ALA A 56 3.92 -1.21 3.13
N VAL A 57 3.20 -0.09 3.21
CA VAL A 57 1.80 -0.04 2.80
C VAL A 57 1.76 0.47 1.37
N ALA A 58 1.20 -0.30 0.43
CA ALA A 58 1.15 0.07 -0.98
C ALA A 58 -0.23 -0.20 -1.58
N SER A 59 -0.70 0.76 -2.36
CA SER A 59 -2.02 0.75 -2.98
C SER A 59 -1.98 1.23 -4.43
N THR A 60 -2.95 0.78 -5.20
CA THR A 60 -3.23 1.19 -6.58
C THR A 60 -4.40 2.16 -6.61
N HIS A 61 -4.35 3.14 -7.51
CA HIS A 61 -5.28 4.27 -7.57
C HIS A 61 -5.71 4.53 -9.01
N LEU A 62 -7.02 4.61 -9.24
CA LEU A 62 -7.56 4.96 -10.55
C LEU A 62 -7.31 6.44 -10.84
N VAL A 63 -6.61 6.73 -11.92
CA VAL A 63 -6.45 8.07 -12.46
C VAL A 63 -7.45 8.24 -13.60
N ALA A 64 -8.53 8.96 -13.30
CA ALA A 64 -9.56 9.29 -14.29
C ALA A 64 -9.00 10.24 -15.37
N GLY A 65 -9.63 10.21 -16.54
CA GLY A 65 -9.28 11.08 -17.66
C GLY A 65 -9.62 10.43 -19.00
N PRO A 66 -9.24 11.06 -20.13
CA PRO A 66 -9.54 10.55 -21.48
C PRO A 66 -8.96 9.16 -21.76
N ARG A 67 -7.92 8.78 -21.03
CA ARG A 67 -7.26 7.47 -21.09
C ARG A 67 -7.07 6.94 -19.67
N PRO A 68 -8.10 6.36 -19.03
CA PRO A 68 -8.05 5.87 -17.66
C PRO A 68 -6.87 4.92 -17.45
N ARG A 69 -6.22 5.05 -16.31
CA ARG A 69 -5.02 4.28 -15.95
C ARG A 69 -4.91 4.14 -14.45
N VAL A 70 -4.00 3.28 -14.00
CA VAL A 70 -3.76 3.03 -12.59
C VAL A 70 -2.38 3.55 -12.21
N ALA A 71 -2.33 4.44 -11.23
CA ALA A 71 -1.09 4.88 -10.59
C ALA A 71 -0.91 4.11 -9.27
N VAL A 72 0.33 3.99 -8.82
CA VAL A 72 0.68 3.28 -7.59
C VAL A 72 1.22 4.27 -6.56
N ALA A 73 0.95 4.03 -5.29
CA ALA A 73 1.50 4.78 -4.18
C ALA A 73 1.89 3.83 -3.06
N ALA A 74 3.02 4.12 -2.42
CA ALA A 74 3.54 3.32 -1.32
C ALA A 74 4.15 4.21 -0.25
N THR A 75 3.97 3.78 1.00
CA THR A 75 4.51 4.41 2.20
C THR A 75 5.37 3.41 2.95
N TRP A 76 6.53 3.88 3.41
CA TRP A 76 7.36 3.19 4.36
C TRP A 76 7.61 4.05 5.58
N HIS A 77 7.68 3.40 6.74
CA HIS A 77 8.01 4.02 8.01
C HIS A 77 9.43 3.65 8.38
N ALA A 78 10.29 4.63 8.65
CA ALA A 78 11.70 4.43 8.92
C ALA A 78 12.14 5.12 10.21
N THR A 79 13.13 4.49 10.86
CA THR A 79 13.87 5.01 12.00
C THR A 79 15.35 4.63 11.82
N PRO A 80 16.29 5.59 11.78
CA PRO A 80 16.16 7.03 12.00
C PRO A 80 15.54 7.79 10.81
N ALA A 81 15.43 9.12 10.95
CA ALA A 81 14.78 9.96 9.95
C ALA A 81 15.50 9.95 8.59
N LEU A 82 14.70 9.94 7.52
CA LEU A 82 15.19 9.94 6.15
C LEU A 82 15.52 11.37 5.70
N ASP A 83 16.68 11.54 5.08
CA ASP A 83 17.15 12.84 4.60
C ASP A 83 16.78 13.09 3.13
N THR A 84 17.04 14.31 2.67
CA THR A 84 16.81 14.74 1.28
C THR A 84 17.65 13.96 0.28
N THR A 85 18.85 13.53 0.68
CA THR A 85 19.77 12.75 -0.17
C THR A 85 19.15 11.41 -0.53
N LEU A 86 18.59 10.68 0.45
CA LEU A 86 17.92 9.42 0.19
C LEU A 86 16.72 9.60 -0.74
N ALA A 87 15.92 10.64 -0.53
CA ALA A 87 14.79 10.94 -1.40
C ALA A 87 15.23 11.22 -2.85
N ALA A 88 16.35 11.91 -3.03
CA ALA A 88 16.93 12.17 -4.35
C ALA A 88 17.50 10.89 -4.99
N ASP A 89 18.19 10.03 -4.23
CA ASP A 89 18.71 8.75 -4.72
C ASP A 89 17.57 7.82 -5.17
N VAL A 90 16.51 7.76 -4.36
CA VAL A 90 15.25 7.09 -4.68
C VAL A 90 14.69 7.67 -5.99
N LEU A 91 14.52 8.99 -6.11
CA LEU A 91 13.99 9.58 -7.34
C LEU A 91 14.84 9.27 -8.58
N VAL A 92 16.17 9.44 -8.48
CA VAL A 92 17.11 9.23 -9.59
C VAL A 92 17.08 7.78 -10.05
N HIS A 93 17.11 6.84 -9.11
CA HIS A 93 17.13 5.43 -9.47
C HIS A 93 15.75 4.98 -9.99
N ALA A 94 14.64 5.48 -9.45
CA ALA A 94 13.30 5.23 -10.00
C ALA A 94 13.15 5.81 -11.41
N GLY A 95 13.64 7.04 -11.65
CA GLY A 95 13.59 7.68 -12.96
C GLY A 95 14.37 6.93 -14.05
N ARG A 96 15.43 6.19 -13.68
CA ARG A 96 16.18 5.32 -14.61
C ARG A 96 15.41 4.04 -14.93
N GLU A 97 14.90 3.35 -13.91
CA GLU A 97 14.18 2.08 -14.07
C GLU A 97 12.78 2.24 -14.67
N LEU A 98 12.21 3.43 -14.53
CA LEU A 98 10.85 3.79 -14.94
C LEU A 98 10.87 5.03 -15.83
N ALA A 99 11.81 5.10 -16.79
CA ALA A 99 12.00 6.28 -17.65
C ALA A 99 10.72 6.72 -18.42
N ALA A 100 9.75 5.83 -18.59
CA ALA A 100 8.46 6.11 -19.20
C ALA A 100 7.34 6.46 -18.18
N ALA A 101 7.66 6.65 -16.90
CA ALA A 101 6.71 6.95 -15.83
C ALA A 101 6.96 8.34 -15.24
N ALA A 102 5.90 8.94 -14.69
CA ALA A 102 6.06 10.05 -13.76
C ALA A 102 6.25 9.48 -12.36
N VAL A 103 7.32 9.91 -11.68
CA VAL A 103 7.66 9.46 -10.33
C VAL A 103 7.65 10.66 -9.39
N VAL A 104 7.02 10.46 -8.24
CA VAL A 104 6.99 11.42 -7.15
C VAL A 104 7.56 10.77 -5.91
N VAL A 105 8.44 11.48 -5.20
CA VAL A 105 9.00 11.06 -3.90
C VAL A 105 8.72 12.15 -2.88
N GLN A 106 8.24 11.78 -1.70
CA GLN A 106 7.94 12.69 -0.60
C GLN A 106 8.49 12.15 0.71
N THR A 107 9.13 13.02 1.47
CA THR A 107 9.43 12.83 2.89
C THR A 107 8.73 13.91 3.71
N ALA A 108 9.04 14.02 5.01
CA ALA A 108 8.56 15.11 5.83
C ALA A 108 9.07 16.49 5.36
N SER A 109 10.25 16.54 4.74
CA SER A 109 10.96 17.80 4.46
C SER A 109 11.12 18.10 2.97
N VAL A 110 10.97 17.09 2.11
CA VAL A 110 11.18 17.26 0.66
C VAL A 110 10.10 16.58 -0.15
N ARG A 111 9.86 17.16 -1.32
CA ARG A 111 8.94 16.68 -2.32
C ARG A 111 9.59 16.83 -3.68
N LEU A 112 9.86 15.71 -4.35
CA LEU A 112 10.60 15.64 -5.60
C LEU A 112 9.76 14.98 -6.69
N THR A 113 9.99 15.37 -7.94
CA THR A 113 9.29 14.83 -9.12
C THR A 113 10.29 14.52 -10.22
N SER A 114 10.12 13.41 -10.92
CA SER A 114 10.97 13.07 -12.06
C SER A 114 10.70 14.02 -13.23
N PRO A 115 11.72 14.40 -14.01
CA PRO A 115 11.52 15.23 -15.18
C PRO A 115 10.79 14.49 -16.32
N GLY A 116 10.18 15.24 -17.25
CA GLY A 116 9.80 14.74 -18.58
C GLY A 116 8.39 14.14 -18.75
N ARG A 117 7.61 13.96 -17.67
CA ARG A 117 6.20 13.54 -17.76
C ARG A 117 5.32 14.32 -16.80
N ASP A 118 4.03 14.43 -17.15
CA ASP A 118 3.02 15.00 -16.27
C ASP A 118 2.87 14.15 -14.98
N PRO A 119 3.16 14.71 -13.80
CA PRO A 119 3.08 13.99 -12.53
C PRO A 119 1.67 13.96 -11.94
N GLY A 120 0.66 14.53 -12.60
CA GLY A 120 -0.69 14.68 -12.05
C GLY A 120 -1.29 13.38 -11.49
N GLY A 121 -1.13 12.26 -12.19
CA GLY A 121 -1.62 10.96 -11.72
C GLY A 121 -0.84 10.41 -10.52
N ALA A 122 0.47 10.62 -10.47
CA ALA A 122 1.31 10.23 -9.32
C ALA A 122 0.97 11.09 -8.09
N TRP A 123 0.73 12.39 -8.26
CA TRP A 123 0.27 13.28 -7.19
C TRP A 123 -1.09 12.89 -6.64
N LEU A 124 -2.04 12.57 -7.52
CA LEU A 124 -3.37 12.09 -7.12
C LEU A 124 -3.24 10.83 -6.26
N ALA A 125 -2.55 9.80 -6.77
CA ALA A 125 -2.36 8.54 -6.06
C ALA A 125 -1.69 8.74 -4.68
N LEU A 126 -0.70 9.64 -4.60
CA LEU A 126 -0.03 9.94 -3.35
C LEU A 126 -0.96 10.59 -2.34
N ALA A 127 -1.76 11.58 -2.76
CA ALA A 127 -2.69 12.30 -1.89
C ALA A 127 -3.82 11.38 -1.38
N GLU A 128 -4.40 10.56 -2.26
CA GLU A 128 -5.43 9.58 -1.90
C GLU A 128 -4.88 8.52 -0.93
N HIS A 129 -3.66 8.03 -1.18
CA HIS A 129 -2.97 7.07 -0.31
C HIS A 129 -2.67 7.64 1.07
N GLU A 130 -2.13 8.87 1.14
CA GLU A 130 -1.78 9.53 2.39
C GLU A 130 -3.02 9.75 3.27
N GLN A 131 -4.14 10.11 2.65
CA GLN A 131 -5.40 10.41 3.34
C GLN A 131 -6.26 9.16 3.55
N ARG A 132 -5.86 8.00 3.02
CA ARG A 132 -6.63 6.73 3.05
C ARG A 132 -8.07 6.91 2.55
N ARG A 133 -8.29 7.80 1.58
CA ARG A 133 -9.62 8.07 1.01
C ARG A 133 -10.04 7.06 -0.04
N SER A 134 -9.07 6.56 -0.80
CA SER A 134 -9.29 5.56 -1.84
C SER A 134 -8.04 4.73 -2.07
N GLY A 135 -8.17 3.66 -2.84
CA GLY A 135 -7.05 2.87 -3.34
C GLY A 135 -7.09 1.42 -2.88
N ARG A 136 -6.80 0.53 -3.82
CA ARG A 136 -6.80 -0.92 -3.62
C ARG A 136 -5.43 -1.37 -3.16
N LEU A 137 -5.35 -1.91 -1.95
CA LEU A 137 -4.10 -2.33 -1.30
C LEU A 137 -3.54 -3.60 -1.92
N VAL A 138 -2.24 -3.55 -2.21
CA VAL A 138 -1.43 -4.68 -2.69
C VAL A 138 -0.51 -5.16 -1.58
N ARG A 139 0.07 -4.22 -0.82
CA ARG A 139 0.89 -4.50 0.38
C ARG A 139 0.29 -3.76 1.58
N PHE A 140 0.21 -4.43 2.72
CA PHE A 140 -0.33 -3.88 3.95
C PHE A 140 0.14 -4.71 5.15
N ALA A 141 0.02 -4.16 6.36
CA ALA A 141 0.44 -4.85 7.58
C ALA A 141 -0.37 -6.14 7.79
N GLY A 142 0.30 -7.24 8.12
CA GLY A 142 -0.32 -8.55 8.32
C GLY A 142 -0.66 -9.33 7.04
N HIS A 143 -0.21 -8.88 5.86
CA HIS A 143 -0.42 -9.60 4.60
C HIS A 143 0.16 -11.03 4.62
N ASP A 144 1.29 -11.24 5.30
CA ASP A 144 1.94 -12.53 5.50
C ASP A 144 1.06 -13.54 6.26
N ARG A 145 0.11 -13.05 7.07
CA ARG A 145 -0.82 -13.89 7.84
C ARG A 145 -1.97 -14.45 7.02
N LEU A 146 -2.13 -14.02 5.77
CA LEU A 146 -3.20 -14.46 4.88
C LEU A 146 -2.98 -15.87 4.30
N ALA A 147 -1.92 -16.58 4.69
CA ALA A 147 -1.50 -17.85 4.08
C ALA A 147 -2.53 -19.01 4.18
N GLY A 148 -3.61 -18.86 4.94
CA GLY A 148 -4.66 -19.86 5.08
C GLY A 148 -6.02 -19.25 5.39
N SER A 149 -6.89 -20.02 6.04
CA SER A 149 -8.22 -19.57 6.45
C SER A 149 -8.15 -18.81 7.78
N LEU A 150 -8.81 -17.66 7.84
CA LEU A 150 -8.93 -16.85 9.05
C LEU A 150 -10.40 -16.54 9.30
N THR A 151 -10.80 -16.40 10.57
CA THR A 151 -12.09 -15.78 10.88
C THR A 151 -12.05 -14.29 10.54
N VAL A 152 -13.22 -13.70 10.30
CA VAL A 152 -13.36 -12.24 10.14
C VAL A 152 -12.66 -11.48 11.27
N ARG A 153 -12.88 -11.90 12.51
CA ARG A 153 -12.21 -11.33 13.69
C ARG A 153 -10.70 -11.40 13.58
N GLN A 154 -10.14 -12.52 13.14
CA GLN A 154 -8.69 -12.66 12.95
C GLN A 154 -8.19 -11.73 11.86
N VAL A 155 -8.89 -11.61 10.73
CA VAL A 155 -8.53 -10.67 9.66
C VAL A 155 -8.45 -9.25 10.20
N GLU A 156 -9.49 -8.80 10.92
CA GLU A 156 -9.60 -7.43 11.43
C GLU A 156 -8.61 -7.10 12.57
N THR A 157 -8.24 -8.10 13.37
CA THR A 157 -7.36 -7.89 14.55
C THR A 157 -5.88 -8.13 14.25
N THR A 158 -5.57 -8.86 13.18
CA THR A 158 -4.19 -9.27 12.87
C THR A 158 -3.63 -8.64 11.59
N THR A 159 -4.45 -7.92 10.82
CA THR A 159 -4.03 -7.25 9.59
C THR A 159 -4.43 -5.77 9.60
N ALA A 160 -4.04 -5.03 8.57
CA ALA A 160 -4.49 -3.65 8.36
C ALA A 160 -5.95 -3.54 7.87
N VAL A 161 -6.64 -4.66 7.63
CA VAL A 161 -8.07 -4.66 7.30
C VAL A 161 -8.84 -4.23 8.54
N GLU A 162 -9.67 -3.21 8.41
CA GLU A 162 -10.46 -2.66 9.52
C GLU A 162 -11.87 -3.23 9.53
N ARG A 163 -12.38 -3.65 8.37
CA ARG A 163 -13.71 -4.25 8.21
C ARG A 163 -13.71 -5.33 7.14
N VAL A 164 -14.36 -6.45 7.42
CA VAL A 164 -14.74 -7.44 6.40
C VAL A 164 -16.22 -7.29 6.09
N GLU A 165 -16.54 -7.04 4.82
CA GLU A 165 -17.91 -6.79 4.38
C GLU A 165 -18.34 -7.78 3.30
N GLY A 166 -19.56 -8.30 3.42
CA GLY A 166 -20.13 -9.21 2.44
C GLY A 166 -20.68 -8.47 1.23
N LEU A 167 -20.31 -8.93 0.04
CA LEU A 167 -20.84 -8.44 -1.22
C LEU A 167 -22.33 -8.79 -1.35
N MET A 168 -23.13 -7.83 -1.85
CA MET A 168 -24.55 -8.02 -2.21
C MET A 168 -25.41 -8.70 -1.13
N GLY A 169 -25.23 -8.31 0.14
CA GLY A 169 -26.02 -8.84 1.26
C GLY A 169 -25.55 -10.20 1.79
N CYS A 170 -24.36 -10.66 1.39
CA CYS A 170 -23.72 -11.80 2.04
C CYS A 170 -23.55 -11.54 3.54
N GLU A 171 -24.17 -12.37 4.38
CA GLU A 171 -24.03 -12.24 5.83
C GLU A 171 -22.61 -12.61 6.27
N VAL A 172 -22.04 -11.75 7.10
CA VAL A 172 -20.68 -11.86 7.66
C VAL A 172 -20.78 -11.68 9.17
N SER A 173 -20.29 -12.66 9.93
CA SER A 173 -20.14 -12.58 11.38
C SER A 173 -18.67 -12.63 11.77
N PRO A 174 -18.28 -12.16 12.97
CA PRO A 174 -16.89 -12.21 13.43
C PRO A 174 -16.25 -13.60 13.40
N ASP A 175 -17.06 -14.65 13.50
CA ASP A 175 -16.61 -16.05 13.54
C ASP A 175 -16.74 -16.74 12.17
N SER A 176 -17.24 -16.03 11.15
CA SER A 176 -17.27 -16.53 9.77
C SER A 176 -15.85 -16.74 9.25
N VAL A 177 -15.62 -17.89 8.63
CA VAL A 177 -14.31 -18.26 8.07
C VAL A 177 -14.16 -17.72 6.65
N VAL A 178 -13.06 -17.00 6.41
CA VAL A 178 -12.62 -16.46 5.13
C VAL A 178 -11.40 -17.24 4.65
N HIS A 179 -11.49 -17.80 3.44
CA HIS A 179 -10.41 -18.51 2.76
C HIS A 179 -9.63 -17.53 1.89
N LEU A 180 -8.36 -17.27 2.24
CA LEU A 180 -7.56 -16.17 1.68
C LEU A 180 -6.42 -16.65 0.76
N ASP A 181 -5.90 -17.87 0.95
CA ASP A 181 -4.85 -18.49 0.12
C ASP A 181 -3.64 -17.57 -0.17
N GLY A 182 -3.21 -16.82 0.83
CA GLY A 182 -2.10 -15.87 0.77
C GLY A 182 -2.38 -14.63 -0.07
N TRP A 183 -3.65 -14.32 -0.35
CA TRP A 183 -4.02 -13.24 -1.25
C TRP A 183 -5.30 -12.52 -0.84
N ALA A 184 -5.22 -11.20 -0.70
CA ALA A 184 -6.39 -10.34 -0.56
C ALA A 184 -6.07 -8.94 -1.10
N ARG A 185 -7.13 -8.21 -1.44
CA ARG A 185 -7.06 -6.84 -1.98
C ARG A 185 -8.07 -5.94 -1.29
N PRO A 186 -7.85 -5.64 -0.01
CA PRO A 186 -8.68 -4.67 0.69
C PRO A 186 -8.53 -3.29 0.05
N THR A 187 -9.54 -2.45 0.20
CA THR A 187 -9.60 -1.13 -0.41
C THR A 187 -9.83 -0.07 0.66
N TRP A 188 -9.12 1.05 0.56
CA TRP A 188 -9.44 2.23 1.34
C TRP A 188 -10.76 2.82 0.86
N THR A 189 -11.62 3.13 1.81
CA THR A 189 -12.93 3.75 1.60
C THR A 189 -13.16 4.80 2.67
N ASP A 190 -14.23 5.58 2.55
CA ASP A 190 -14.68 6.49 3.61
C ASP A 190 -14.99 5.77 4.94
N ARG A 191 -15.16 4.44 4.91
CA ARG A 191 -15.42 3.59 6.10
C ARG A 191 -14.17 2.93 6.68
N GLY A 192 -13.00 3.20 6.10
CA GLY A 192 -11.73 2.59 6.46
C GLY A 192 -11.22 1.56 5.46
N CYS A 193 -10.31 0.70 5.90
CA CYS A 193 -9.75 -0.40 5.12
C CYS A 193 -10.74 -1.57 5.05
N VAL A 194 -11.43 -1.73 3.92
CA VAL A 194 -12.48 -2.75 3.75
C VAL A 194 -12.00 -3.89 2.88
N LEU A 195 -12.13 -5.13 3.37
CA LEU A 195 -12.03 -6.34 2.55
C LEU A 195 -13.44 -6.80 2.18
N LEU A 196 -13.78 -6.73 0.89
CA LEU A 196 -15.00 -7.31 0.38
C LEU A 196 -14.85 -8.82 0.21
N VAL A 197 -15.83 -9.58 0.70
CA VAL A 197 -15.90 -11.03 0.60
C VAL A 197 -17.22 -11.48 -0.01
N GLN A 198 -17.24 -12.69 -0.57
CA GLN A 198 -18.42 -13.33 -1.14
C GLN A 198 -18.50 -14.79 -0.70
N ARG A 199 -19.66 -15.42 -0.93
CA ARG A 199 -19.81 -16.86 -0.68
C ARG A 199 -19.08 -17.66 -1.75
N GLY A 200 -18.09 -18.44 -1.34
CA GLY A 200 -17.47 -19.49 -2.12
C GLY A 200 -17.97 -20.88 -1.72
N ALA A 201 -17.45 -21.92 -2.36
CA ALA A 201 -17.86 -23.30 -2.12
C ALA A 201 -17.55 -23.82 -0.70
N GLN A 202 -16.51 -23.29 -0.06
CA GLN A 202 -16.01 -23.75 1.25
C GLN A 202 -16.23 -22.75 2.38
N GLY A 203 -16.84 -21.59 2.13
CA GLY A 203 -16.96 -20.51 3.10
C GLY A 203 -16.93 -19.14 2.43
N LEU A 204 -16.51 -18.11 3.17
CA LEU A 204 -16.27 -16.80 2.57
C LEU A 204 -14.93 -16.82 1.83
N MET A 205 -14.83 -16.05 0.75
CA MET A 205 -13.59 -15.80 0.02
C MET A 205 -13.52 -14.33 -0.39
N PRO A 206 -12.33 -13.73 -0.61
CA PRO A 206 -12.23 -12.41 -1.21
C PRO A 206 -13.10 -12.27 -2.46
N TYR A 207 -13.74 -11.12 -2.61
CA TYR A 207 -14.52 -10.82 -3.81
C TYR A 207 -13.65 -10.85 -5.07
N GLU A 208 -12.49 -10.23 -5.00
CA GLU A 208 -11.54 -10.31 -6.10
C GLU A 208 -10.88 -11.69 -6.15
N ALA A 209 -10.63 -12.19 -7.36
CA ALA A 209 -9.88 -13.41 -7.57
C ALA A 209 -8.40 -13.10 -7.84
N ARG A 210 -7.49 -13.86 -7.22
CA ARG A 210 -6.04 -13.78 -7.48
C ARG A 210 -5.70 -13.94 -8.96
N HIS A 211 -6.36 -14.90 -9.59
CA HIS A 211 -6.31 -15.15 -11.01
C HIS A 211 -7.74 -15.00 -11.52
N GLN A 212 -8.07 -13.82 -12.07
CA GLN A 212 -9.31 -13.70 -12.82
C GLN A 212 -9.22 -14.70 -13.97
N GLN A 213 -10.09 -15.72 -13.96
CA GLN A 213 -10.31 -16.49 -15.17
C GLN A 213 -10.82 -15.50 -16.22
N ALA A 214 -10.22 -15.51 -17.41
CA ALA A 214 -10.66 -14.69 -18.52
C ALA A 214 -12.05 -15.16 -18.95
N CYS A 215 -13.11 -14.71 -18.26
CA CYS A 215 -14.47 -15.11 -18.57
C CYS A 215 -15.15 -14.17 -19.58
N CYS A 216 -14.51 -13.07 -20.00
CA CYS A 216 -15.15 -12.06 -20.83
C CYS A 216 -14.25 -11.46 -21.94
N ALA A 217 -13.39 -12.25 -22.59
CA ALA A 217 -12.64 -11.79 -23.77
C ALA A 217 -13.20 -12.27 -25.12
N ASP A 218 -14.16 -13.19 -25.14
CA ASP A 218 -14.71 -13.80 -26.37
C ASP A 218 -16.23 -13.56 -26.52
N HIS A 219 -16.68 -12.30 -26.50
CA HIS A 219 -18.06 -11.93 -26.85
C HIS A 219 -18.10 -10.74 -27.81
#